data_AF-A0A3Q0RJU4-F1
#
_entry.id   AF-A0A3Q0RJU4-F1
#
_cell.length_a   1.000
_cell.length_b   1.000
_cell.length_c   1.000
_cell.angle_alpha   90.00
_cell.angle_beta   90.00
_cell.angle_gamma   90.00
#
_symmetry.space_group_name_H-M   'P 1'
#
loop_
_entity.id
_entity.type
_entity.pdbx_description
1 polymer ?
#
loop_
_entity_poly.entity_id
_entity_poly.type
_entity_poly.pdbx_seq_one_letter_code
_entity_poly.pdbx_strand_id
1 'polypeptide(L)'
;MGLTPSSIPDLFLSKGSSRSRSTVLKNTVCGLAPASRASQIKRLPSRRILPWCSRNVLERATLTNLLPSTSFFVTLKACFVADCASLLALTASLSVVAAVILPLVSFWMLGSSGDSTLTGFLRSPRTYRLDSTLTLLLYVRKAFRSIVKTRHITLFMYAAIFCLLSSSLVSLHFVFKVGDRAKTAIFYRDVLGMKVLRHEEFEEGCKATCNGPYDGKWSKTMIGFGPEDDHFVAELTYNYGVGEYQLGNDFLGLTLQSSQAVSNAKRLGWPLTEVGEALYLTQAPGGYPFYLVDKEQPLSDPVQKVCLGVSDLQRSTHYWSTLLGMTVMDKNEEKKTVLMGFADTQCKLELRDIGATVDHGTAFGRIAFSCPREQLPDIEALMKKENQKILTPLVSLDTPGKATVEVVILADPDGHEICFVGDEAFRQLSMVDPKGNELLDKAMAEDKSDEWFAKHNKQKAAA
;
A
#
# COMPACT_ATOMS: atom_id res chain seq x y z
N MET A 1 -52.70 -30.15 -5.03
CA MET A 1 -52.91 -31.62 -5.09
C MET A 1 -51.52 -32.21 -5.19
N GLY A 2 -50.96 -32.98 -4.25
CA GLY A 2 -51.54 -33.82 -3.18
C GLY A 2 -51.46 -35.29 -3.61
N LEU A 3 -50.94 -36.25 -2.81
CA LEU A 3 -50.57 -36.28 -1.39
C LEU A 3 -49.38 -37.26 -1.13
N THR A 4 -48.80 -37.22 0.07
CA THR A 4 -47.95 -38.30 0.66
C THR A 4 -48.81 -39.28 1.50
N PRO A 5 -48.34 -40.50 1.81
CA PRO A 5 -47.54 -40.81 3.02
C PRO A 5 -46.33 -41.75 2.73
N SER A 6 -45.23 -41.89 3.50
CA SER A 6 -44.85 -41.73 4.92
C SER A 6 -45.08 -42.93 5.87
N SER A 7 -44.01 -43.63 6.26
CA SER A 7 -43.80 -44.21 7.61
C SER A 7 -42.34 -44.71 7.82
N ILE A 8 -41.90 -44.78 9.08
CA ILE A 8 -40.56 -45.20 9.55
C ILE A 8 -40.75 -46.48 10.42
N PRO A 9 -39.68 -47.17 10.87
CA PRO A 9 -39.43 -47.14 12.32
C PRO A 9 -37.95 -47.06 12.77
N ASP A 10 -37.73 -46.15 13.72
CA ASP A 10 -36.92 -46.21 14.95
C ASP A 10 -35.43 -46.59 15.02
N LEU A 11 -34.68 -45.57 15.48
CA LEU A 11 -33.62 -45.55 16.51
C LEU A 11 -32.95 -46.86 16.96
N PHE A 12 -31.61 -46.78 17.08
CA PHE A 12 -30.95 -47.10 18.36
C PHE A 12 -29.85 -46.09 18.71
N LEU A 13 -29.64 -45.85 20.01
CA LEU A 13 -28.68 -44.86 20.54
C LEU A 13 -27.32 -45.49 20.86
N SER A 14 -26.24 -44.73 20.64
CA SER A 14 -24.95 -44.96 21.30
C SER A 14 -24.26 -43.63 21.64
N LYS A 15 -23.61 -43.55 22.80
CA LYS A 15 -22.85 -42.38 23.27
C LYS A 15 -21.36 -42.67 23.16
N GLY A 16 -20.60 -41.79 22.52
CA GLY A 16 -19.14 -41.83 22.51
C GLY A 16 -18.57 -40.41 22.57
N SER A 17 -17.78 -40.11 23.60
CA SER A 17 -17.09 -38.83 23.75
C SER A 17 -15.58 -39.03 23.61
N SER A 18 -14.92 -38.16 22.85
CA SER A 18 -13.47 -38.09 22.81
C SER A 18 -13.00 -36.65 22.57
N ARG A 19 -12.13 -36.15 23.45
CA ARG A 19 -11.42 -34.89 23.27
C ARG A 19 -10.26 -35.11 22.29
N SER A 20 -10.26 -34.46 21.14
CA SER A 20 -9.08 -34.37 20.28
C SER A 20 -8.03 -33.47 20.93
N ARG A 21 -6.93 -34.06 21.41
CA ARG A 21 -5.73 -33.30 21.80
C ARG A 21 -4.88 -33.08 20.55
N SER A 22 -4.61 -31.81 20.22
CA SER A 22 -3.53 -31.49 19.27
C SER A 22 -2.22 -32.12 19.77
N THR A 23 -1.54 -32.84 18.90
CA THR A 23 -0.33 -33.61 19.22
C THR A 23 0.77 -33.22 18.23
N VAL A 24 1.76 -32.48 18.72
CA VAL A 24 2.90 -31.99 17.92
C VAL A 24 3.81 -33.15 17.56
N LEU A 25 3.89 -33.51 16.28
CA LEU A 25 4.81 -34.51 15.77
C LEU A 25 6.22 -33.93 15.61
N LYS A 26 7.17 -34.42 16.42
CA LYS A 26 8.61 -34.30 16.20
C LYS A 26 9.12 -35.65 15.67
N ASN A 27 9.86 -35.66 14.56
CA ASN A 27 10.50 -36.86 14.01
C ASN A 27 12.01 -36.64 13.78
N THR A 28 12.84 -37.57 14.27
CA THR A 28 14.31 -37.68 14.11
C THR A 28 14.71 -39.07 14.61
N VAL A 29 15.69 -39.83 14.09
CA VAL A 29 16.57 -39.72 12.89
C VAL A 29 16.50 -41.10 12.14
N CYS A 30 17.35 -41.57 11.20
CA CYS A 30 18.70 -41.23 10.72
C CYS A 30 18.95 -41.78 9.30
N GLY A 31 20.02 -41.36 8.63
CA GLY A 31 20.54 -41.96 7.40
C GLY A 31 21.73 -41.16 6.83
N LEU A 32 22.94 -41.74 6.82
CA LEU A 32 24.19 -41.02 6.52
C LEU A 32 24.99 -41.65 5.35
N ALA A 33 25.62 -40.79 4.55
CA ALA A 33 26.78 -41.09 3.69
C ALA A 33 27.64 -39.80 3.53
N PRO A 34 28.96 -39.86 3.24
CA PRO A 34 29.89 -39.03 4.01
C PRO A 34 30.89 -38.14 3.23
N ALA A 35 31.41 -37.13 3.93
CA ALA A 35 32.70 -36.45 3.69
C ALA A 35 33.31 -36.03 5.05
N SER A 36 34.62 -35.73 5.16
CA SER A 36 35.31 -35.80 6.46
C SER A 36 36.47 -34.83 6.74
N ARG A 37 36.51 -34.35 8.01
CA ARG A 37 37.66 -33.86 8.82
C ARG A 37 38.37 -32.54 8.39
N ALA A 38 38.95 -31.73 9.31
CA ALA A 38 38.81 -31.63 10.77
C ALA A 38 39.51 -30.39 11.39
N SER A 39 38.98 -29.84 12.50
CA SER A 39 39.68 -29.16 13.63
C SER A 39 40.50 -27.87 13.35
N GLN A 40 40.62 -26.89 14.26
CA GLN A 40 40.80 -26.96 15.72
C GLN A 40 40.06 -25.86 16.52
N ILE A 41 40.02 -26.03 17.84
CA ILE A 41 39.50 -25.07 18.84
C ILE A 41 40.62 -24.75 19.85
N LYS A 42 40.73 -23.49 20.31
CA LYS A 42 41.39 -23.12 21.57
C LYS A 42 40.50 -22.23 22.45
N ARG A 43 40.82 -22.17 23.74
CA ARG A 43 39.89 -21.84 24.84
C ARG A 43 40.06 -20.41 25.39
N LEU A 44 38.94 -19.85 25.87
CA LEU A 44 38.91 -18.76 26.85
C LEU A 44 39.47 -19.20 28.21
N PRO A 45 39.95 -18.24 29.03
CA PRO A 45 39.81 -18.27 30.48
C PRO A 45 39.00 -17.08 31.03
N SER A 46 38.53 -17.22 32.27
CA SER A 46 37.88 -16.16 33.08
C SER A 46 38.84 -15.71 34.21
N ARG A 47 38.55 -14.86 35.22
CA ARG A 47 37.31 -14.41 35.91
C ARG A 47 37.69 -13.29 36.93
N ARG A 48 36.71 -12.77 37.72
CA ARG A 48 36.81 -11.98 39.00
C ARG A 48 37.00 -10.45 38.87
N ILE A 49 36.59 -9.56 39.81
CA ILE A 49 35.57 -9.55 40.91
C ILE A 49 35.21 -8.06 41.28
N LEU A 50 34.10 -7.84 42.00
CA LEU A 50 33.55 -6.56 42.57
C LEU A 50 34.37 -6.04 43.80
N PRO A 51 34.00 -4.97 44.59
CA PRO A 51 32.80 -4.09 44.60
C PRO A 51 33.01 -2.57 44.90
N TRP A 52 31.88 -1.83 45.01
CA TRP A 52 31.57 -0.66 45.88
C TRP A 52 32.60 0.48 46.17
N CYS A 53 32.16 1.73 45.97
CA CYS A 53 31.95 2.71 47.07
C CYS A 53 30.94 3.81 46.65
N SER A 54 30.65 4.83 47.49
CA SER A 54 29.50 5.74 47.27
C SER A 54 29.64 7.20 47.81
N ARG A 55 28.73 8.06 47.31
CA ARG A 55 28.21 9.33 47.89
C ARG A 55 29.09 10.59 47.98
N ASN A 56 28.55 11.64 47.33
CA ASN A 56 28.60 13.07 47.72
C ASN A 56 30.01 13.74 47.63
N VAL A 57 30.22 15.06 47.57
CA VAL A 57 29.48 16.27 48.01
C VAL A 57 29.70 17.43 47.00
N LEU A 58 28.79 18.44 47.01
CA LEU A 58 28.90 19.89 46.68
C LEU A 58 30.29 20.50 46.30
N GLU A 59 30.44 21.63 45.56
CA GLU A 59 29.53 22.75 45.24
C GLU A 59 30.11 23.65 44.11
N ARG A 60 29.29 24.19 43.17
CA ARG A 60 29.07 25.64 42.90
C ARG A 60 28.21 25.97 41.68
N ALA A 61 27.64 27.18 41.72
CA ALA A 61 26.63 27.74 40.81
C ALA A 61 27.27 28.33 39.52
N THR A 62 26.56 28.80 38.48
CA THR A 62 25.38 29.70 38.49
C THR A 62 24.46 29.64 37.26
N LEU A 63 23.16 29.78 37.54
CA LEU A 63 22.12 30.55 36.80
C LEU A 63 21.83 30.24 35.31
N THR A 64 20.70 29.57 35.09
CA THR A 64 19.55 30.12 34.33
C THR A 64 18.28 29.36 34.74
N ASN A 65 17.08 29.98 34.68
CA ASN A 65 15.85 29.42 35.28
C ASN A 65 14.56 30.01 34.65
N LEU A 66 13.42 29.33 34.85
CA LEU A 66 12.05 29.65 34.40
C LEU A 66 11.82 29.46 32.88
N LEU A 67 10.72 28.88 32.37
CA LEU A 67 9.42 28.48 32.96
C LEU A 67 9.03 27.00 32.65
N PRO A 68 8.09 26.39 33.39
CA PRO A 68 7.78 24.95 33.31
C PRO A 68 6.66 24.58 32.32
N SER A 69 6.62 23.29 31.96
CA SER A 69 5.56 22.63 31.20
C SER A 69 4.34 22.26 32.07
N THR A 70 3.16 22.16 31.45
CA THR A 70 1.98 21.45 31.99
C THR A 70 1.11 20.93 30.86
N SER A 71 0.78 19.63 30.89
CA SER A 71 -0.06 18.97 29.89
C SER A 71 -1.54 19.12 30.22
N PHE A 72 -2.39 19.30 29.20
CA PHE A 72 -3.84 19.20 29.35
C PHE A 72 -4.44 18.27 28.29
N PHE A 73 -4.78 17.05 28.72
CA PHE A 73 -5.75 16.22 28.02
C PHE A 73 -7.15 16.80 28.23
N VAL A 74 -7.92 16.98 27.15
CA VAL A 74 -9.38 17.18 27.21
C VAL A 74 -10.03 16.28 26.17
N THR A 75 -11.04 15.53 26.60
CA THR A 75 -11.74 14.54 25.78
C THR A 75 -12.67 15.19 24.77
N LEU A 76 -12.52 14.83 23.48
CA LEU A 76 -13.60 15.01 22.51
C LEU A 76 -14.68 13.95 22.76
N LYS A 77 -15.94 14.39 22.82
CA LYS A 77 -17.11 13.51 22.82
C LYS A 77 -18.19 14.11 21.91
N ALA A 78 -18.86 13.23 21.18
CA ALA A 78 -19.74 13.50 20.03
C ALA A 78 -20.66 14.74 20.11
N CYS A 79 -20.85 15.41 18.96
CA CYS A 79 -22.09 15.30 18.19
C CYS A 79 -21.98 16.01 16.83
N PHE A 80 -22.48 15.37 15.77
CA PHE A 80 -22.66 15.97 14.44
C PHE A 80 -24.13 15.82 14.02
N VAL A 81 -24.84 16.94 13.92
CA VAL A 81 -26.10 17.06 13.17
C VAL A 81 -26.01 18.41 12.47
N ALA A 82 -25.81 18.41 11.16
CA ALA A 82 -25.62 19.62 10.37
C ALA A 82 -26.91 19.94 9.59
N ASP A 83 -27.60 21.01 9.98
CA ASP A 83 -28.83 21.46 9.32
C ASP A 83 -28.50 22.27 8.04
N CYS A 84 -29.35 22.15 7.02
CA CYS A 84 -29.13 22.64 5.65
C CYS A 84 -28.85 24.15 5.56
N ALA A 85 -29.37 24.96 6.50
CA ALA A 85 -29.09 26.39 6.59
C ALA A 85 -27.59 26.72 6.70
N SER A 86 -26.78 25.79 7.25
CA SER A 86 -25.33 25.94 7.42
C SER A 86 -24.57 26.00 6.09
N LEU A 87 -25.07 25.31 5.06
CA LEU A 87 -24.38 25.16 3.77
C LEU A 87 -24.55 26.41 2.89
N LEU A 88 -25.73 27.03 2.93
CA LEU A 88 -26.03 28.28 2.22
C LEU A 88 -25.22 29.49 2.75
N ALA A 89 -24.90 29.51 4.04
CA ALA A 89 -24.04 30.55 4.61
C ALA A 89 -22.59 30.45 4.10
N LEU A 90 -22.14 29.24 3.74
CA LEU A 90 -20.79 29.00 3.24
C LEU A 90 -20.58 29.55 1.81
N THR A 91 -21.55 29.32 0.92
CA THR A 91 -21.47 29.76 -0.49
C THR A 91 -21.48 31.28 -0.63
N ALA A 92 -22.30 31.97 0.17
CA ALA A 92 -22.34 33.44 0.23
C ALA A 92 -21.04 34.06 0.80
N SER A 93 -20.28 33.31 1.60
CA SER A 93 -19.02 33.80 2.18
C SER A 93 -17.86 33.74 1.20
N LEU A 94 -17.79 32.71 0.35
CA LEU A 94 -16.72 32.50 -0.63
C LEU A 94 -16.76 33.53 -1.78
N SER A 95 -17.94 33.93 -2.23
CA SER A 95 -18.11 34.91 -3.31
C SER A 95 -17.61 36.32 -2.93
N VAL A 96 -17.67 36.70 -1.65
CA VAL A 96 -17.11 37.97 -1.15
C VAL A 96 -15.58 37.96 -1.16
N VAL A 97 -14.94 36.83 -0.86
CA VAL A 97 -13.47 36.70 -0.86
C VAL A 97 -12.90 36.83 -2.29
N ALA A 98 -13.55 36.20 -3.27
CA ALA A 98 -13.17 36.31 -4.68
C ALA A 98 -13.19 37.77 -5.18
N ALA A 99 -14.25 38.52 -4.85
CA ALA A 99 -14.45 39.89 -5.30
C ALA A 99 -13.40 40.89 -4.77
N VAL A 100 -12.75 40.61 -3.64
CA VAL A 100 -11.80 41.53 -2.99
C VAL A 100 -10.34 41.21 -3.34
N ILE A 101 -9.99 39.94 -3.59
CA ILE A 101 -8.60 39.52 -3.80
C ILE A 101 -8.16 39.63 -5.28
N LEU A 102 -9.04 39.32 -6.23
CA LEU A 102 -8.71 39.31 -7.66
C LEU A 102 -8.17 40.64 -8.22
N PRO A 103 -8.64 41.84 -7.82
CA PRO A 103 -8.12 43.11 -8.35
C PRO A 103 -6.67 43.43 -7.96
N LEU A 104 -6.14 42.84 -6.88
CA LEU A 104 -4.82 43.20 -6.32
C LEU A 104 -3.65 42.48 -7.01
N VAL A 105 -3.90 41.33 -7.65
CA VAL A 105 -2.86 40.57 -8.36
C VAL A 105 -2.56 41.19 -9.74
N SER A 106 -3.54 41.86 -10.35
CA SER A 106 -3.43 42.45 -11.69
C SER A 106 -2.50 43.66 -11.82
N PHE A 107 -1.98 44.20 -10.71
CA PHE A 107 -1.20 45.45 -10.70
C PHE A 107 0.33 45.27 -10.52
N TRP A 108 0.82 44.03 -10.50
CA TRP A 108 2.23 43.72 -10.17
C TRP A 108 3.06 43.08 -11.30
N MET A 109 2.50 42.96 -12.52
CA MET A 109 3.14 42.26 -13.65
C MET A 109 3.30 43.16 -14.89
N LEU A 110 3.75 44.41 -14.70
CA LEU A 110 4.10 45.34 -15.77
C LEU A 110 5.17 46.34 -15.29
N GLY A 111 6.32 46.40 -15.99
CA GLY A 111 7.35 47.44 -15.81
C GLY A 111 8.59 47.02 -15.02
N SER A 112 9.64 46.56 -15.72
CA SER A 112 10.99 46.39 -15.16
C SER A 112 12.05 46.63 -16.24
N SER A 113 12.39 47.90 -16.48
CA SER A 113 13.45 48.32 -17.41
C SER A 113 13.86 49.79 -17.19
N GLY A 114 15.16 50.07 -17.09
CA GLY A 114 15.73 51.40 -17.39
C GLY A 114 15.79 52.45 -16.28
N ASP A 115 16.77 52.29 -15.38
CA ASP A 115 17.81 53.27 -15.00
C ASP A 115 17.56 54.78 -14.68
N SER A 116 18.56 55.34 -13.97
CA SER A 116 18.93 56.77 -13.85
C SER A 116 18.08 57.78 -13.02
N THR A 117 18.53 57.96 -11.76
CA THR A 117 18.81 59.25 -11.07
C THR A 117 17.91 60.50 -11.25
N LEU A 118 17.45 61.07 -10.11
CA LEU A 118 17.75 62.49 -9.80
C LEU A 118 17.78 62.78 -8.28
N THR A 119 18.37 63.92 -7.90
CA THR A 119 18.66 64.36 -6.53
C THR A 119 17.62 65.35 -5.97
N GLY A 120 17.40 65.37 -4.64
CA GLY A 120 16.68 66.46 -3.95
C GLY A 120 16.71 66.35 -2.43
N PHE A 121 17.24 67.36 -1.73
CA PHE A 121 17.45 67.37 -0.27
C PHE A 121 16.61 68.47 0.42
N LEU A 122 16.47 68.37 1.75
CA LEU A 122 16.15 69.46 2.71
C LEU A 122 14.75 70.14 2.65
N ARG A 123 13.84 69.73 3.55
CA ARG A 123 13.63 70.43 4.86
C ARG A 123 12.50 69.85 5.71
N SER A 124 12.64 70.03 7.03
CA SER A 124 11.59 69.96 8.05
C SER A 124 11.83 71.11 9.06
N PRO A 125 11.04 71.29 10.14
CA PRO A 125 9.72 70.74 10.45
C PRO A 125 8.70 71.84 10.83
N ARG A 126 7.42 71.47 10.99
CA ARG A 126 6.56 72.05 12.06
C ARG A 126 5.42 71.11 12.42
N THR A 127 5.03 71.13 13.69
CA THR A 127 4.15 70.12 14.30
C THR A 127 2.74 70.66 14.53
N TYR A 128 1.73 69.86 14.22
CA TYR A 128 0.43 69.92 14.88
C TYR A 128 0.20 68.61 15.63
N ARG A 129 -0.30 68.73 16.87
CA ARG A 129 -0.57 67.63 17.79
C ARG A 129 -2.06 67.61 18.06
N LEU A 130 -2.74 66.51 17.76
CA LEU A 130 -4.13 66.27 18.14
C LEU A 130 -4.22 64.84 18.64
N ASP A 131 -4.90 64.63 19.77
CA ASP A 131 -4.87 63.37 20.51
C ASP A 131 -5.98 62.43 20.04
N SER A 132 -5.62 61.17 19.80
CA SER A 132 -6.52 60.12 19.33
C SER A 132 -6.21 58.75 19.98
N THR A 133 -5.53 58.75 21.12
CA THR A 133 -5.03 57.52 21.77
C THR A 133 -6.10 56.66 22.43
N LEU A 134 -7.26 57.22 22.80
CA LEU A 134 -8.34 56.48 23.49
C LEU A 134 -9.23 55.62 22.57
N THR A 135 -9.46 56.04 21.32
CA THR A 135 -10.46 55.42 20.43
C THR A 135 -10.01 54.04 19.93
N LEU A 136 -8.69 53.85 19.71
CA LEU A 136 -8.13 52.62 19.15
C LEU A 136 -8.24 51.43 20.13
N LEU A 137 -8.06 51.67 21.42
CA LEU A 137 -7.98 50.62 22.44
C LEU A 137 -9.32 49.89 22.67
N LEU A 138 -10.44 50.59 22.46
CA LEU A 138 -11.79 50.01 22.54
C LEU A 138 -12.14 49.18 21.30
N TYR A 139 -11.68 49.58 20.11
CA TYR A 139 -11.92 48.83 18.88
C TYR A 139 -11.18 47.48 18.89
N VAL A 140 -9.91 47.48 19.32
CA VAL A 140 -9.10 46.25 19.49
C VAL A 140 -9.77 45.28 20.47
N ARG A 141 -10.31 45.75 21.60
CA ARG A 141 -11.04 44.89 22.55
C ARG A 141 -12.34 44.29 22.00
N LYS A 142 -13.01 44.96 21.06
CA LYS A 142 -14.22 44.41 20.41
C LYS A 142 -13.85 43.39 19.32
N ALA A 143 -12.80 43.66 18.55
CA ALA A 143 -12.25 42.70 17.58
C ALA A 143 -11.75 41.40 18.25
N PHE A 144 -11.00 41.49 19.36
CA PHE A 144 -10.50 40.32 20.08
C PHE A 144 -11.60 39.39 20.64
N ARG A 145 -12.81 39.89 20.90
CA ARG A 145 -13.96 39.05 21.27
C ARG A 145 -14.63 38.34 20.09
N SER A 146 -14.39 38.78 18.85
CA SER A 146 -14.83 38.05 17.65
C SER A 146 -13.90 36.88 17.31
N ILE A 147 -12.58 37.10 17.45
CA ILE A 147 -11.52 36.12 17.12
C ILE A 147 -11.64 34.79 17.89
N VAL A 148 -12.33 34.77 19.04
CA VAL A 148 -12.57 33.54 19.82
C VAL A 148 -13.48 32.54 19.07
N LYS A 149 -14.34 32.99 18.14
CA LYS A 149 -15.14 32.09 17.29
C LYS A 149 -14.35 31.43 16.16
N THR A 150 -13.16 31.95 15.83
CA THR A 150 -12.40 31.49 14.66
C THR A 150 -11.72 30.14 14.85
N ARG A 151 -11.58 29.63 16.11
CA ARG A 151 -10.86 28.37 16.39
C ARG A 151 -11.39 27.16 15.60
N HIS A 152 -12.69 27.08 15.35
CA HIS A 152 -13.26 26.03 14.49
C HIS A 152 -12.88 26.18 13.02
N ILE A 153 -12.83 27.41 12.49
CA ILE A 153 -12.41 27.68 11.10
C ILE A 153 -10.92 27.39 10.94
N THR A 154 -10.07 27.76 11.90
CA THR A 154 -8.65 27.42 11.85
C THR A 154 -8.42 25.91 11.96
N LEU A 155 -9.18 25.21 12.81
CA LEU A 155 -9.07 23.75 12.93
C LEU A 155 -9.60 23.02 11.69
N PHE A 156 -10.67 23.51 11.05
CA PHE A 156 -11.13 23.02 9.75
C PHE A 156 -10.14 23.33 8.63
N MET A 157 -9.51 24.52 8.61
CA MET A 157 -8.42 24.81 7.68
C MET A 157 -7.23 23.90 7.91
N TYR A 158 -6.79 23.64 9.15
CA TYR A 158 -5.69 22.72 9.39
C TYR A 158 -6.05 21.27 9.06
N ALA A 159 -7.27 20.81 9.35
CA ALA A 159 -7.72 19.47 8.94
C ALA A 159 -7.86 19.35 7.41
N ALA A 160 -8.38 20.37 6.74
CA ALA A 160 -8.46 20.41 5.28
C ALA A 160 -7.06 20.53 4.64
N ILE A 161 -6.14 21.32 5.20
CA ILE A 161 -4.75 21.43 4.72
C ILE A 161 -3.96 20.16 5.03
N PHE A 162 -4.23 19.44 6.10
CA PHE A 162 -3.66 18.12 6.38
C PHE A 162 -4.26 17.01 5.47
N CYS A 163 -5.39 17.28 4.81
CA CYS A 163 -6.01 16.42 3.81
C CYS A 163 -5.67 16.83 2.35
N LEU A 164 -5.33 18.12 2.15
CA LEU A 164 -4.91 18.71 0.86
C LEU A 164 -3.39 18.79 0.67
N LEU A 165 -2.62 18.68 1.76
CA LEU A 165 -1.31 18.03 1.73
C LEU A 165 -1.59 16.55 1.49
N SER A 166 -1.86 16.22 0.22
CA SER A 166 -2.39 14.93 -0.19
C SER A 166 -1.58 13.79 0.42
N SER A 167 -2.27 12.77 0.91
CA SER A 167 -1.66 11.46 1.12
C SER A 167 -1.05 11.04 -0.21
N SER A 168 0.28 11.12 -0.33
CA SER A 168 1.04 10.81 -1.56
C SER A 168 1.10 9.29 -1.77
N LEU A 169 -0.08 8.71 -1.92
CA LEU A 169 -0.33 7.29 -2.04
C LEU A 169 -0.24 6.90 -3.51
N VAL A 170 0.66 5.97 -3.84
CA VAL A 170 0.92 5.53 -5.21
C VAL A 170 0.69 4.03 -5.32
N SER A 171 -0.23 3.60 -6.20
CA SER A 171 -0.43 2.20 -6.58
C SER A 171 0.83 1.65 -7.25
N LEU A 172 1.53 0.69 -6.63
CA LEU A 172 2.82 0.18 -7.10
C LEU A 172 2.71 -1.11 -7.90
N HIS A 173 2.12 -2.15 -7.31
CA HIS A 173 2.10 -3.48 -7.91
C HIS A 173 1.08 -4.43 -7.28
N PHE A 174 0.81 -5.53 -8.00
CA PHE A 174 0.17 -6.73 -7.46
C PHE A 174 1.16 -7.90 -7.44
N VAL A 175 1.22 -8.62 -6.31
CA VAL A 175 2.06 -9.80 -6.13
C VAL A 175 1.34 -11.06 -6.64
N PHE A 176 1.98 -11.82 -7.53
CA PHE A 176 1.51 -13.10 -8.05
C PHE A 176 2.47 -14.22 -7.64
N LYS A 177 1.94 -15.38 -7.24
CA LYS A 177 2.73 -16.59 -6.96
C LYS A 177 2.81 -17.44 -8.22
N VAL A 178 4.01 -17.79 -8.66
CA VAL A 178 4.22 -18.46 -9.96
C VAL A 178 4.89 -19.81 -9.77
N GLY A 179 4.36 -20.86 -10.41
CA GLY A 179 4.92 -22.21 -10.36
C GLY A 179 5.77 -22.58 -11.58
N ASP A 180 5.37 -22.11 -12.76
CA ASP A 180 6.09 -22.29 -14.04
C ASP A 180 6.70 -20.95 -14.47
N ARG A 181 7.98 -20.71 -14.13
CA ARG A 181 8.68 -19.45 -14.48
C ARG A 181 8.83 -19.26 -15.99
N ALA A 182 9.10 -20.31 -16.75
CA ALA A 182 9.39 -20.20 -18.18
C ALA A 182 8.14 -19.80 -18.97
N LYS A 183 7.00 -20.46 -18.72
CA LYS A 183 5.72 -20.11 -19.33
C LYS A 183 5.20 -18.76 -18.83
N THR A 184 5.53 -18.38 -17.60
CA THR A 184 5.22 -17.05 -17.04
C THR A 184 6.01 -15.97 -17.77
N ALA A 185 7.32 -16.15 -17.99
CA ALA A 185 8.15 -15.22 -18.74
C ALA A 185 7.59 -14.99 -20.16
N ILE A 186 7.17 -16.06 -20.86
CA ILE A 186 6.52 -15.97 -22.18
C ILE A 186 5.21 -15.16 -22.11
N PHE A 187 4.38 -15.38 -21.10
CA PHE A 187 3.13 -14.60 -20.95
C PHE A 187 3.41 -13.10 -20.78
N TYR A 188 4.22 -12.72 -19.80
CA TYR A 188 4.43 -11.31 -19.50
C TYR A 188 5.28 -10.60 -20.58
N ARG A 189 6.32 -11.25 -21.14
CA ARG A 189 7.18 -10.67 -22.19
C ARG A 189 6.53 -10.73 -23.56
N ASP A 190 6.22 -11.93 -24.05
CA ASP A 190 5.92 -12.16 -25.47
C ASP A 190 4.44 -12.02 -25.80
N VAL A 191 3.55 -12.31 -24.85
CA VAL A 191 2.10 -12.07 -24.98
C VAL A 191 1.78 -10.62 -24.61
N LEU A 192 1.97 -10.21 -23.35
CA LEU A 192 1.56 -8.87 -22.88
C LEU A 192 2.45 -7.73 -23.40
N GLY A 193 3.71 -7.99 -23.74
CA GLY A 193 4.66 -6.95 -24.17
C GLY A 193 5.33 -6.19 -23.02
N MET A 194 5.29 -6.71 -21.80
CA MET A 194 5.96 -6.12 -20.64
C MET A 194 7.47 -6.45 -20.62
N LYS A 195 8.24 -5.70 -19.83
CA LYS A 195 9.70 -5.83 -19.68
C LYS A 195 10.03 -6.19 -18.24
N VAL A 196 10.98 -7.10 -18.03
CA VAL A 196 11.56 -7.30 -16.69
C VAL A 196 12.27 -6.02 -16.29
N LEU A 197 11.86 -5.45 -15.14
CA LEU A 197 12.38 -4.20 -14.61
C LEU A 197 13.53 -4.45 -13.62
N ARG A 198 13.39 -5.47 -12.78
CA ARG A 198 14.43 -5.98 -11.87
C ARG A 198 14.12 -7.42 -11.46
N HIS A 199 15.16 -8.15 -11.07
CA HIS A 199 15.07 -9.54 -10.61
C HIS A 199 15.98 -9.73 -9.40
N GLU A 200 15.47 -10.37 -8.35
CA GLU A 200 16.21 -10.64 -7.11
C GLU A 200 16.01 -12.09 -6.64
N GLU A 201 17.09 -12.76 -6.23
CA GLU A 201 17.09 -14.12 -5.67
C GLU A 201 17.42 -14.07 -4.17
N PHE A 202 16.69 -14.84 -3.36
CA PHE A 202 16.75 -14.85 -1.90
C PHE A 202 16.89 -16.29 -1.38
N GLU A 203 17.89 -16.56 -0.53
CA GLU A 203 18.13 -17.91 0.02
C GLU A 203 17.22 -18.29 1.21
N GLU A 204 16.54 -17.32 1.82
CA GLU A 204 15.67 -17.49 3.00
C GLU A 204 14.31 -16.82 2.79
N GLY A 205 13.25 -17.40 3.36
CA GLY A 205 11.88 -16.85 3.32
C GLY A 205 11.77 -15.43 3.90
N CYS A 206 10.83 -14.64 3.38
CA CYS A 206 10.74 -13.21 3.69
C CYS A 206 10.20 -12.92 5.10
N LYS A 207 10.85 -11.98 5.83
CA LYS A 207 10.44 -11.51 7.17
C LYS A 207 8.99 -11.02 7.26
N ALA A 208 8.43 -10.46 6.18
CA ALA A 208 7.03 -10.01 6.07
C ALA A 208 6.18 -10.89 5.14
N THR A 209 6.55 -12.17 5.03
CA THR A 209 5.87 -13.23 4.26
C THR A 209 5.50 -12.86 2.82
N CYS A 210 6.26 -11.97 2.17
CA CYS A 210 5.99 -11.51 0.80
C CYS A 210 5.99 -12.66 -0.23
N ASN A 211 6.71 -13.75 0.05
CA ASN A 211 6.71 -14.96 -0.77
C ASN A 211 5.61 -15.96 -0.43
N GLY A 212 4.83 -15.70 0.62
CA GLY A 212 3.91 -16.64 1.27
C GLY A 212 4.48 -17.28 2.54
N PRO A 213 3.87 -18.36 3.06
CA PRO A 213 4.29 -19.04 4.29
C PRO A 213 5.47 -20.02 4.09
N TYR A 214 6.33 -19.80 3.09
CA TYR A 214 7.41 -20.73 2.71
C TYR A 214 8.78 -20.23 3.21
N ASP A 215 9.58 -21.15 3.75
CA ASP A 215 10.83 -20.89 4.46
C ASP A 215 12.11 -21.05 3.59
N GLY A 216 11.98 -21.69 2.43
CA GLY A 216 13.08 -21.95 1.49
C GLY A 216 13.44 -20.80 0.55
N LYS A 217 14.37 -21.09 -0.38
CA LYS A 217 14.82 -20.19 -1.44
C LYS A 217 13.66 -19.75 -2.33
N TRP A 218 13.64 -18.47 -2.69
CA TRP A 218 12.64 -17.88 -3.59
C TRP A 218 13.26 -16.75 -4.44
N SER A 219 12.54 -16.31 -5.47
CA SER A 219 12.92 -15.09 -6.19
C SER A 219 11.74 -14.22 -6.57
N LYS A 220 12.07 -12.93 -6.73
CA LYS A 220 11.21 -11.82 -7.08
C LYS A 220 11.56 -11.35 -8.48
N THR A 221 10.56 -11.06 -9.30
CA THR A 221 10.75 -10.46 -10.62
C THR A 221 9.69 -9.39 -10.84
N MET A 222 10.09 -8.14 -11.00
CA MET A 222 9.16 -7.06 -11.33
C MET A 222 9.04 -6.95 -12.84
N ILE A 223 7.81 -6.90 -13.36
CA ILE A 223 7.55 -6.81 -14.80
C ILE A 223 6.37 -5.90 -15.09
N GLY A 224 6.56 -4.96 -16.02
CA GLY A 224 5.58 -3.93 -16.36
C GLY A 224 5.90 -3.26 -17.70
N PHE A 225 5.15 -2.22 -18.05
CA PHE A 225 5.36 -1.47 -19.30
C PHE A 225 6.45 -0.38 -19.20
N GLY A 226 6.64 0.17 -17.99
CA GLY A 226 7.65 1.17 -17.65
C GLY A 226 8.12 1.06 -16.19
N PRO A 227 8.85 2.05 -15.67
CA PRO A 227 9.44 2.04 -14.32
C PRO A 227 8.41 1.96 -13.17
N GLU A 228 8.84 1.39 -12.05
CA GLU A 228 8.05 1.32 -10.79
C GLU A 228 7.84 2.70 -10.11
N ASP A 229 8.46 3.76 -10.61
CA ASP A 229 8.27 5.14 -10.15
C ASP A 229 6.91 5.73 -10.58
N ASP A 230 6.39 5.28 -11.73
CA ASP A 230 5.24 5.86 -12.44
C ASP A 230 4.28 4.84 -13.11
N HIS A 231 4.61 3.54 -13.11
CA HIS A 231 3.74 2.45 -13.62
C HIS A 231 3.34 1.46 -12.52
N PHE A 232 2.15 0.86 -12.67
CA PHE A 232 1.72 -0.28 -11.88
C PHE A 232 2.20 -1.59 -12.50
N VAL A 233 2.92 -2.40 -11.73
CA VAL A 233 3.64 -3.58 -12.25
C VAL A 233 3.15 -4.89 -11.63
N ALA A 234 3.57 -6.02 -12.18
CA ALA A 234 3.42 -7.32 -11.54
C ALA A 234 4.69 -7.68 -10.76
N GLU A 235 4.55 -8.05 -9.49
CA GLU A 235 5.60 -8.69 -8.71
C GLU A 235 5.42 -10.22 -8.81
N LEU A 236 6.30 -10.89 -9.54
CA LEU A 236 6.26 -12.34 -9.70
C LEU A 236 7.15 -13.01 -8.66
N THR A 237 6.53 -13.80 -7.77
CA THR A 237 7.23 -14.55 -6.72
C THR A 237 7.24 -16.05 -7.04
N TYR A 238 8.43 -16.60 -7.25
CA TYR A 238 8.67 -18.04 -7.40
C TYR A 238 9.29 -18.61 -6.13
N ASN A 239 8.69 -19.65 -5.55
CA ASN A 239 9.29 -20.39 -4.43
C ASN A 239 9.89 -21.70 -4.97
N TYR A 240 11.18 -21.94 -4.75
CA TYR A 240 11.87 -23.09 -5.35
C TYR A 240 11.30 -24.42 -4.82
N GLY A 241 10.81 -25.26 -5.74
CA GLY A 241 10.23 -26.56 -5.42
C GLY A 241 8.71 -26.56 -5.21
N VAL A 242 8.05 -25.39 -5.23
CA VAL A 242 6.59 -25.28 -5.40
C VAL A 242 6.31 -25.16 -6.90
N GLY A 243 5.31 -25.89 -7.40
CA GLY A 243 4.97 -25.98 -8.82
C GLY A 243 3.55 -25.55 -9.15
N GLU A 244 2.66 -25.52 -8.16
CA GLU A 244 1.26 -25.15 -8.31
C GLU A 244 0.75 -24.45 -7.04
N TYR A 245 -0.19 -23.53 -7.21
CA TYR A 245 -0.88 -22.82 -6.15
C TYR A 245 -2.39 -22.88 -6.45
N GLN A 246 -3.22 -23.21 -5.47
CA GLN A 246 -4.67 -23.23 -5.65
C GLN A 246 -5.20 -21.80 -5.77
N LEU A 247 -5.79 -21.45 -6.92
CA LEU A 247 -6.48 -20.18 -7.11
C LEU A 247 -7.83 -20.17 -6.37
N GLY A 248 -8.09 -19.09 -5.65
CA GLY A 248 -9.34 -18.83 -4.94
C GLY A 248 -10.39 -18.13 -5.81
N ASN A 249 -11.29 -17.39 -5.17
CA ASN A 249 -12.24 -16.47 -5.81
C ASN A 249 -11.93 -14.98 -5.51
N ASP A 250 -10.78 -14.72 -4.88
CA ASP A 250 -10.35 -13.44 -4.34
C ASP A 250 -9.85 -12.46 -5.43
N PHE A 251 -8.96 -12.92 -6.30
CA PHE A 251 -8.44 -12.14 -7.42
C PHE A 251 -9.29 -12.36 -8.67
N LEU A 252 -10.07 -11.34 -9.05
CA LEU A 252 -11.00 -11.41 -10.19
C LEU A 252 -10.39 -10.91 -11.50
N GLY A 253 -9.27 -10.21 -11.47
CA GLY A 253 -8.40 -10.01 -12.63
C GLY A 253 -7.72 -8.65 -12.75
N LEU A 254 -6.67 -8.59 -13.56
CA LEU A 254 -5.97 -7.34 -13.93
C LEU A 254 -6.43 -6.89 -15.33
N THR A 255 -6.83 -5.63 -15.48
CA THR A 255 -7.25 -5.04 -16.76
C THR A 255 -6.17 -4.12 -17.32
N LEU A 256 -5.82 -4.29 -18.60
CA LEU A 256 -4.87 -3.42 -19.31
C LEU A 256 -5.34 -3.12 -20.75
N GLN A 257 -4.91 -2.00 -21.31
CA GLN A 257 -5.24 -1.59 -22.68
C GLN A 257 -4.06 -1.83 -23.63
N SER A 258 -4.17 -2.84 -24.51
CA SER A 258 -3.15 -3.09 -25.54
C SER A 258 -3.66 -4.03 -26.65
N SER A 259 -3.97 -3.46 -27.81
CA SER A 259 -4.21 -4.19 -29.06
C SER A 259 -2.98 -4.96 -29.52
N GLN A 260 -1.77 -4.53 -29.15
CA GLN A 260 -0.53 -5.28 -29.38
C GLN A 260 -0.50 -6.57 -28.54
N ALA A 261 -0.97 -6.55 -27.28
CA ALA A 261 -1.06 -7.74 -26.45
C ALA A 261 -2.10 -8.75 -27.00
N VAL A 262 -3.26 -8.25 -27.45
CA VAL A 262 -4.27 -9.07 -28.11
C VAL A 262 -3.73 -9.67 -29.42
N SER A 263 -3.02 -8.88 -30.22
CA SER A 263 -2.38 -9.34 -31.47
C SER A 263 -1.27 -10.36 -31.21
N ASN A 264 -0.48 -10.18 -30.15
CA ASN A 264 0.54 -11.12 -29.72
C ASN A 264 -0.06 -12.45 -29.27
N ALA A 265 -1.10 -12.43 -28.43
CA ALA A 265 -1.82 -13.64 -28.01
C ALA A 265 -2.39 -14.40 -29.23
N LYS A 266 -3.08 -13.71 -30.13
CA LYS A 266 -3.59 -14.26 -31.41
C LYS A 266 -2.45 -14.88 -32.25
N ARG A 267 -1.30 -14.21 -32.36
CA ARG A 267 -0.10 -14.67 -33.09
C ARG A 267 0.60 -15.87 -32.45
N LEU A 268 0.62 -15.96 -31.12
CA LEU A 268 1.29 -17.01 -30.35
C LEU A 268 0.39 -18.24 -30.08
N GLY A 269 -0.88 -18.18 -30.47
CA GLY A 269 -1.87 -19.21 -30.13
C GLY A 269 -2.21 -19.25 -28.64
N TRP A 270 -1.96 -18.16 -27.91
CA TRP A 270 -2.30 -18.08 -26.49
C TRP A 270 -3.82 -17.90 -26.32
N PRO A 271 -4.49 -18.63 -25.41
CA PRO A 271 -5.94 -18.53 -25.24
C PRO A 271 -6.45 -17.10 -25.04
N LEU A 272 -7.49 -16.78 -25.80
CA LEU A 272 -8.30 -15.56 -25.68
C LEU A 272 -9.78 -15.92 -25.84
N THR A 273 -10.61 -15.37 -24.97
CA THR A 273 -12.07 -15.43 -25.06
C THR A 273 -12.59 -14.00 -25.13
N GLU A 274 -13.37 -13.66 -26.16
CA GLU A 274 -14.05 -12.36 -26.21
C GLU A 274 -15.19 -12.34 -25.18
N VAL A 275 -15.17 -11.36 -24.27
CA VAL A 275 -16.09 -11.25 -23.12
C VAL A 275 -16.85 -9.91 -23.07
N GLY A 276 -16.66 -9.09 -24.10
CA GLY A 276 -17.32 -7.80 -24.31
C GLY A 276 -16.76 -7.11 -25.56
N GLU A 277 -17.39 -6.03 -25.99
CA GLU A 277 -16.94 -5.24 -27.15
C GLU A 277 -15.48 -4.79 -26.97
N ALA A 278 -14.59 -5.26 -27.86
CA ALA A 278 -13.15 -5.03 -27.80
C ALA A 278 -12.51 -5.40 -26.43
N LEU A 279 -13.05 -6.42 -25.73
CA LEU A 279 -12.58 -6.88 -24.43
C LEU A 279 -12.36 -8.40 -24.44
N TYR A 280 -11.11 -8.82 -24.31
CA TYR A 280 -10.73 -10.23 -24.29
C TYR A 280 -10.22 -10.67 -22.91
N LEU A 281 -10.74 -11.79 -22.42
CA LEU A 281 -10.18 -12.51 -21.29
C LEU A 281 -9.05 -13.44 -21.77
N THR A 282 -7.90 -13.36 -21.12
CA THR A 282 -6.80 -14.33 -21.18
C THR A 282 -6.44 -14.77 -19.76
N GLN A 283 -5.59 -15.79 -19.63
CA GLN A 283 -5.10 -16.25 -18.33
C GLN A 283 -3.56 -16.35 -18.34
N ALA A 284 -2.94 -15.87 -17.27
CA ALA A 284 -1.55 -16.15 -16.97
C ALA A 284 -1.41 -17.62 -16.48
N PRO A 285 -0.20 -18.19 -16.47
CA PRO A 285 0.07 -19.45 -15.77
C PRO A 285 -0.33 -19.35 -14.29
N GLY A 286 -0.91 -20.42 -13.74
CA GLY A 286 -1.64 -20.39 -12.45
C GLY A 286 -3.13 -20.02 -12.58
N GLY A 287 -3.60 -19.65 -13.78
CA GLY A 287 -5.02 -19.39 -14.06
C GLY A 287 -5.48 -17.96 -13.79
N TYR A 288 -4.60 -17.07 -13.32
CA TYR A 288 -4.92 -15.68 -13.01
C TYR A 288 -5.55 -14.95 -14.23
N PRO A 289 -6.79 -14.43 -14.12
CA PRO A 289 -7.47 -13.75 -15.22
C PRO A 289 -6.85 -12.37 -15.54
N PHE A 290 -6.66 -12.12 -16.83
CA PHE A 290 -6.21 -10.83 -17.38
C PHE A 290 -7.21 -10.38 -18.46
N TYR A 291 -7.65 -9.13 -18.38
CA TYR A 291 -8.57 -8.52 -19.34
C TYR A 291 -7.83 -7.55 -20.24
N LEU A 292 -7.80 -7.84 -21.53
CA LEU A 292 -7.14 -7.03 -22.55
C LEU A 292 -8.19 -6.20 -23.29
N VAL A 293 -8.12 -4.88 -23.16
CA VAL A 293 -8.88 -3.94 -24.00
C VAL A 293 -8.14 -3.80 -25.34
N ASP A 294 -8.80 -4.18 -26.43
CA ASP A 294 -8.24 -4.19 -27.80
C ASP A 294 -8.26 -2.79 -28.42
N LYS A 295 -7.43 -1.91 -27.84
CA LYS A 295 -7.18 -0.53 -28.28
C LYS A 295 -5.68 -0.23 -28.17
N GLU A 296 -5.19 0.76 -28.92
CA GLU A 296 -3.80 1.19 -28.84
C GLU A 296 -3.39 1.57 -27.40
N GLN A 297 -2.13 1.32 -27.05
CA GLN A 297 -1.62 1.65 -25.72
C GLN A 297 -1.68 3.18 -25.49
N PRO A 298 -2.11 3.64 -24.30
CA PRO A 298 -2.07 5.06 -23.97
C PRO A 298 -0.62 5.55 -23.85
N LEU A 299 -0.44 6.89 -23.77
CA LEU A 299 0.86 7.51 -23.46
C LEU A 299 1.25 7.40 -21.97
N SER A 300 0.29 7.02 -21.12
CA SER A 300 0.47 6.66 -19.72
C SER A 300 0.61 5.14 -19.57
N ASP A 301 0.68 4.64 -18.33
CA ASP A 301 0.61 3.20 -18.04
C ASP A 301 -0.61 2.53 -18.73
N PRO A 302 -0.39 1.46 -19.53
CA PRO A 302 -1.47 0.63 -20.06
C PRO A 302 -2.29 -0.12 -19.00
N VAL A 303 -1.78 -0.36 -17.79
CA VAL A 303 -2.52 -1.05 -16.72
C VAL A 303 -3.59 -0.13 -16.12
N GLN A 304 -4.85 -0.56 -16.16
CA GLN A 304 -6.00 0.26 -15.80
C GLN A 304 -6.50 -0.01 -14.37
N LYS A 305 -6.65 -1.30 -14.01
CA LYS A 305 -7.19 -1.70 -12.70
C LYS A 305 -6.83 -3.13 -12.30
N VAL A 306 -6.82 -3.38 -10.99
CA VAL A 306 -6.97 -4.71 -10.38
C VAL A 306 -8.40 -4.85 -9.85
N CYS A 307 -9.03 -6.01 -10.07
CA CYS A 307 -10.34 -6.33 -9.54
C CYS A 307 -10.26 -7.42 -8.46
N LEU A 308 -10.87 -7.16 -7.29
CA LEU A 308 -10.91 -8.05 -6.13
C LEU A 308 -12.36 -8.38 -5.74
N GLY A 309 -12.61 -9.64 -5.37
CA GLY A 309 -13.90 -10.10 -4.87
C GLY A 309 -14.07 -9.76 -3.38
N VAL A 310 -15.25 -9.28 -3.00
CA VAL A 310 -15.61 -8.96 -1.60
C VAL A 310 -16.97 -9.56 -1.24
N SER A 311 -17.18 -9.90 0.04
CA SER A 311 -18.46 -10.41 0.56
C SER A 311 -19.42 -9.32 1.05
N ASP A 312 -18.93 -8.08 1.23
CA ASP A 312 -19.74 -6.91 1.57
C ASP A 312 -19.14 -5.65 0.94
N LEU A 313 -19.75 -5.22 -0.17
CA LEU A 313 -19.31 -4.07 -0.94
C LEU A 313 -19.39 -2.75 -0.16
N GLN A 314 -20.31 -2.62 0.80
CA GLN A 314 -20.44 -1.41 1.62
C GLN A 314 -19.33 -1.35 2.68
N ARG A 315 -19.11 -2.45 3.41
CA ARG A 315 -18.04 -2.59 4.41
C ARG A 315 -16.68 -2.35 3.80
N SER A 316 -16.40 -2.97 2.66
CA SER A 316 -15.08 -2.91 2.03
C SER A 316 -14.88 -1.57 1.29
N THR A 317 -15.93 -0.97 0.69
CA THR A 317 -15.87 0.45 0.25
C THR A 317 -15.55 1.39 1.41
N HIS A 318 -16.16 1.21 2.59
CA HIS A 318 -15.87 2.05 3.76
C HIS A 318 -14.42 1.93 4.23
N TYR A 319 -13.87 0.72 4.31
CA TYR A 319 -12.46 0.51 4.65
C TYR A 319 -11.52 1.23 3.67
N TRP A 320 -11.65 0.94 2.37
CA TRP A 320 -10.74 1.45 1.34
C TRP A 320 -10.87 2.97 1.12
N SER A 321 -12.07 3.53 1.20
CA SER A 321 -12.27 4.97 1.02
C SER A 321 -12.10 5.79 2.30
N THR A 322 -12.62 5.33 3.44
CA THR A 322 -12.70 6.15 4.66
C THR A 322 -11.51 5.94 5.60
N LEU A 323 -10.86 4.76 5.57
CA LEU A 323 -9.66 4.48 6.38
C LEU A 323 -8.38 4.63 5.58
N LEU A 324 -8.36 4.13 4.33
CA LEU A 324 -7.18 4.22 3.46
C LEU A 324 -7.18 5.43 2.52
N GLY A 325 -8.28 6.19 2.42
CA GLY A 325 -8.33 7.47 1.71
C GLY A 325 -8.50 7.39 0.19
N MET A 326 -8.88 6.23 -0.37
CA MET A 326 -9.17 6.16 -1.81
C MET A 326 -10.43 6.96 -2.18
N THR A 327 -10.37 7.69 -3.29
CA THR A 327 -11.55 8.34 -3.88
C THR A 327 -12.39 7.30 -4.61
N VAL A 328 -13.71 7.30 -4.38
CA VAL A 328 -14.66 6.51 -5.17
C VAL A 328 -14.94 7.22 -6.49
N MET A 329 -14.66 6.55 -7.60
CA MET A 329 -14.67 7.12 -8.95
C MET A 329 -15.86 6.65 -9.78
N ASP A 330 -16.30 5.41 -9.63
CA ASP A 330 -17.49 4.86 -10.29
C ASP A 330 -18.21 3.83 -9.40
N LYS A 331 -19.51 3.63 -9.65
CA LYS A 331 -20.35 2.59 -9.02
C LYS A 331 -21.30 1.99 -10.05
N ASN A 332 -21.34 0.66 -10.11
CA ASN A 332 -22.26 -0.06 -10.96
C ASN A 332 -23.09 -1.06 -10.13
N GLU A 333 -24.35 -0.72 -9.87
CA GLU A 333 -25.26 -1.53 -9.03
C GLU A 333 -25.63 -2.88 -9.68
N GLU A 334 -25.71 -2.94 -11.02
CA GLU A 334 -26.05 -4.17 -11.76
C GLU A 334 -24.93 -5.23 -11.67
N LYS A 335 -23.68 -4.79 -11.90
CA LYS A 335 -22.47 -5.62 -11.79
C LYS A 335 -21.96 -5.72 -10.35
N LYS A 336 -22.59 -4.99 -9.43
CA LYS A 336 -22.19 -4.79 -8.04
C LYS A 336 -20.71 -4.44 -7.87
N THR A 337 -20.23 -3.43 -8.59
CA THR A 337 -18.84 -2.97 -8.52
C THR A 337 -18.69 -1.54 -8.02
N VAL A 338 -17.59 -1.27 -7.30
CA VAL A 338 -17.14 0.08 -6.94
C VAL A 338 -15.70 0.24 -7.41
N LEU A 339 -15.43 1.28 -8.22
CA LEU A 339 -14.10 1.62 -8.71
C LEU A 339 -13.52 2.75 -7.85
N MET A 340 -12.26 2.60 -7.42
CA MET A 340 -11.59 3.52 -6.50
C MET A 340 -10.12 3.73 -6.88
N GLY A 341 -9.53 4.84 -6.43
CA GLY A 341 -8.09 5.07 -6.54
C GLY A 341 -7.63 6.36 -5.85
N PHE A 342 -6.31 6.58 -5.83
CA PHE A 342 -5.70 7.78 -5.25
C PHE A 342 -5.57 8.94 -6.25
N ALA A 343 -5.41 8.64 -7.53
CA ALA A 343 -5.39 9.64 -8.61
C ALA A 343 -5.91 9.05 -9.93
N ASP A 344 -6.42 9.92 -10.81
CA ASP A 344 -6.96 9.52 -12.12
C ASP A 344 -5.91 8.88 -13.03
N THR A 345 -4.62 9.17 -12.82
CA THR A 345 -3.49 8.65 -13.61
C THR A 345 -2.94 7.30 -13.13
N GLN A 346 -3.26 6.85 -11.91
CA GLN A 346 -2.74 5.59 -11.35
C GLN A 346 -3.64 4.39 -11.70
N CYS A 347 -3.11 3.16 -11.59
CA CYS A 347 -3.93 1.95 -11.58
C CYS A 347 -4.98 1.98 -10.46
N LYS A 348 -6.21 1.59 -10.79
CA LYS A 348 -7.39 1.62 -9.89
C LYS A 348 -7.65 0.28 -9.20
N LEU A 349 -8.39 0.32 -8.10
CA LEU A 349 -8.97 -0.86 -7.44
C LEU A 349 -10.47 -0.95 -7.77
N GLU A 350 -10.91 -2.08 -8.31
CA GLU A 350 -12.32 -2.41 -8.49
C GLU A 350 -12.74 -3.51 -7.50
N LEU A 351 -13.58 -3.16 -6.53
CA LEU A 351 -14.22 -4.17 -5.67
C LEU A 351 -15.49 -4.69 -6.35
N ARG A 352 -15.73 -6.00 -6.29
CA ARG A 352 -16.99 -6.64 -6.74
C ARG A 352 -17.60 -7.50 -5.64
N ASP A 353 -18.89 -7.32 -5.36
CA ASP A 353 -19.65 -8.29 -4.56
C ASP A 353 -19.76 -9.64 -5.31
N ILE A 354 -19.13 -10.68 -4.77
CA ILE A 354 -19.18 -12.05 -5.33
C ILE A 354 -20.40 -12.85 -4.85
N GLY A 355 -21.22 -12.32 -3.94
CA GLY A 355 -22.39 -12.99 -3.38
C GLY A 355 -22.07 -14.18 -2.47
N ALA A 356 -20.81 -14.32 -2.05
CA ALA A 356 -20.27 -15.45 -1.30
C ALA A 356 -19.15 -14.99 -0.35
N THR A 357 -18.67 -15.90 0.50
CA THR A 357 -17.42 -15.69 1.24
C THR A 357 -16.23 -15.69 0.29
N VAL A 358 -15.27 -14.81 0.54
CA VAL A 358 -13.99 -14.81 -0.17
C VAL A 358 -13.18 -16.04 0.24
N ASP A 359 -12.67 -16.77 -0.75
CA ASP A 359 -11.68 -17.83 -0.62
C ASP A 359 -10.40 -17.37 -1.31
N HIS A 360 -9.30 -17.35 -0.57
CA HIS A 360 -7.98 -16.95 -1.03
C HIS A 360 -7.18 -18.10 -1.66
N GLY A 361 -7.62 -19.35 -1.46
CA GLY A 361 -6.82 -20.53 -1.79
C GLY A 361 -5.40 -20.43 -1.22
N THR A 362 -4.40 -20.74 -2.04
CA THR A 362 -2.98 -20.52 -1.73
C THR A 362 -2.28 -19.59 -2.73
N ALA A 363 -2.90 -19.37 -3.90
CA ALA A 363 -2.41 -18.47 -4.95
C ALA A 363 -2.65 -16.98 -4.68
N PHE A 364 -3.33 -16.62 -3.58
CA PHE A 364 -3.64 -15.24 -3.19
C PHE A 364 -2.45 -14.28 -3.36
N GLY A 365 -2.75 -13.08 -3.83
CA GLY A 365 -1.76 -12.03 -4.00
C GLY A 365 -1.69 -11.05 -2.84
N ARG A 366 -0.99 -9.94 -3.08
CA ARG A 366 -0.91 -8.77 -2.20
C ARG A 366 -0.88 -7.53 -3.09
N ILE A 367 -1.66 -6.50 -2.79
CA ILE A 367 -1.57 -5.20 -3.49
C ILE A 367 -0.69 -4.24 -2.69
N ALA A 368 0.16 -3.47 -3.37
CA ALA A 368 1.14 -2.60 -2.73
C ALA A 368 0.98 -1.13 -3.11
N PHE A 369 1.16 -0.27 -2.12
CA PHE A 369 1.13 1.18 -2.25
C PHE A 369 2.35 1.80 -1.55
N SER A 370 2.95 2.85 -2.13
CA SER A 370 3.88 3.69 -1.36
C SER A 370 3.14 4.80 -0.62
N CYS A 371 3.72 5.27 0.48
CA CYS A 371 3.41 6.54 1.13
C CYS A 371 4.72 7.19 1.61
N PRO A 372 4.76 8.49 1.92
CA PRO A 372 5.89 9.07 2.66
C PRO A 372 6.17 8.25 3.92
N ARG A 373 7.44 7.89 4.18
CA ARG A 373 7.84 6.98 5.26
C ARG A 373 7.24 7.37 6.62
N GLU A 374 7.16 8.67 6.89
CA GLU A 374 6.63 9.22 8.14
C GLU A 374 5.13 8.91 8.39
N GLN A 375 4.38 8.49 7.37
CA GLN A 375 2.96 8.12 7.48
C GLN A 375 2.74 6.65 7.88
N LEU A 376 3.74 5.77 7.75
CA LEU A 376 3.61 4.35 8.11
C LEU A 376 3.19 4.11 9.58
N PRO A 377 3.73 4.82 10.59
CA PRO A 377 3.29 4.68 11.98
C PRO A 377 1.84 5.14 12.18
N ASP A 378 1.40 6.16 11.44
CA ASP A 378 0.04 6.71 11.53
C ASP A 378 -0.99 5.77 10.89
N ILE A 379 -0.64 5.10 9.78
CA ILE A 379 -1.45 4.02 9.19
C ILE A 379 -1.59 2.87 10.20
N GLU A 380 -0.49 2.42 10.84
CA GLU A 380 -0.57 1.37 11.85
C GLU A 380 -1.39 1.81 13.10
N ALA A 381 -1.26 3.06 13.53
CA ALA A 381 -2.03 3.63 14.63
C ALA A 381 -3.53 3.75 14.32
N LEU A 382 -3.89 4.14 13.08
CA LEU A 382 -5.27 4.18 12.61
C LEU A 382 -5.89 2.78 12.59
N MET A 383 -5.18 1.79 12.06
CA MET A 383 -5.69 0.41 11.99
C MET A 383 -5.87 -0.21 13.39
N LYS A 384 -4.99 0.11 14.35
CA LYS A 384 -5.21 -0.25 15.77
C LYS A 384 -6.44 0.45 16.36
N LYS A 385 -6.62 1.74 16.08
CA LYS A 385 -7.73 2.57 16.60
C LYS A 385 -9.09 2.10 16.09
N GLU A 386 -9.18 1.72 14.82
CA GLU A 386 -10.41 1.20 14.18
C GLU A 386 -10.54 -0.33 14.28
N ASN A 387 -9.72 -0.99 15.10
CA ASN A 387 -9.73 -2.45 15.33
C ASN A 387 -9.67 -3.28 14.02
N GLN A 388 -8.87 -2.83 13.06
CA GLN A 388 -8.64 -3.49 11.78
C GLN A 388 -7.45 -4.48 11.85
N LYS A 389 -7.37 -5.37 10.86
CA LYS A 389 -6.38 -6.44 10.85
C LYS A 389 -5.01 -5.96 10.33
N ILE A 390 -4.04 -5.88 11.24
CA ILE A 390 -2.62 -5.83 10.90
C ILE A 390 -2.09 -7.27 10.80
N LEU A 391 -1.40 -7.58 9.71
CA LEU A 391 -0.68 -8.85 9.49
C LEU A 391 0.79 -8.73 9.92
N THR A 392 1.42 -7.60 9.61
CA THR A 392 2.81 -7.30 10.00
C THR A 392 2.90 -5.84 10.42
N PRO A 393 3.19 -5.54 11.71
CA PRO A 393 3.54 -4.19 12.17
C PRO A 393 4.76 -3.63 11.44
N LEU A 394 5.02 -2.33 11.61
CA LEU A 394 6.14 -1.61 10.99
C LEU A 394 7.47 -2.37 11.12
N VAL A 395 8.01 -2.81 9.99
CA VAL A 395 9.22 -3.64 9.92
C VAL A 395 10.13 -3.21 8.77
N SER A 396 11.44 -3.21 9.02
CA SER A 396 12.46 -2.97 8.00
C SER A 396 12.75 -4.25 7.21
N LEU A 397 12.75 -4.16 5.88
CA LEU A 397 13.02 -5.24 4.95
C LEU A 397 14.25 -4.93 4.09
N ASP A 398 15.23 -5.83 4.17
CA ASP A 398 16.49 -5.74 3.44
C ASP A 398 16.39 -6.49 2.12
N THR A 399 16.90 -5.90 1.03
CA THR A 399 17.08 -6.58 -0.25
C THR A 399 18.58 -6.62 -0.57
N PRO A 400 19.18 -7.78 -0.91
CA PRO A 400 20.63 -7.90 -1.11
C PRO A 400 21.20 -6.87 -2.10
N GLY A 401 22.11 -6.02 -1.62
CA GLY A 401 22.76 -4.99 -2.43
C GLY A 401 21.89 -3.76 -2.79
N LYS A 402 20.67 -3.65 -2.26
CA LYS A 402 19.74 -2.53 -2.50
C LYS A 402 19.35 -1.82 -1.20
N ALA A 403 18.53 -0.77 -1.30
CA ALA A 403 18.03 -0.03 -0.14
C ALA A 403 17.15 -0.91 0.77
N THR A 404 17.35 -0.80 2.08
CA THR A 404 16.40 -1.31 3.09
C THR A 404 15.17 -0.42 3.09
N VAL A 405 13.99 -1.01 2.91
CA VAL A 405 12.69 -0.32 2.98
C VAL A 405 12.00 -0.60 4.31
N GLU A 406 10.97 0.17 4.66
CA GLU A 406 10.07 -0.12 5.77
C GLU A 406 8.65 -0.33 5.25
N VAL A 407 7.96 -1.32 5.82
CA VAL A 407 6.58 -1.69 5.45
C VAL A 407 5.67 -1.88 6.64
N VAL A 408 4.37 -1.69 6.42
CA VAL A 408 3.27 -2.19 7.25
C VAL A 408 2.40 -3.08 6.35
N ILE A 409 2.08 -4.29 6.81
CA ILE A 409 1.20 -5.22 6.08
C ILE A 409 -0.14 -5.34 6.80
N LEU A 410 -1.23 -5.06 6.08
CA LEU A 410 -2.62 -5.14 6.56
C LEU A 410 -3.36 -6.29 5.87
N ALA A 411 -4.50 -6.67 6.44
CA ALA A 411 -5.58 -7.32 5.70
C ALA A 411 -6.82 -6.42 5.70
N ASP A 412 -7.55 -6.43 4.59
CA ASP A 412 -8.84 -5.75 4.45
C ASP A 412 -10.00 -6.54 5.12
N PRO A 413 -11.25 -6.05 5.12
CA PRO A 413 -12.38 -6.70 5.80
C PRO A 413 -12.78 -8.07 5.25
N ASP A 414 -12.29 -8.46 4.08
CA ASP A 414 -12.51 -9.76 3.45
C ASP A 414 -11.29 -10.68 3.54
N GLY A 415 -10.09 -10.10 3.71
CA GLY A 415 -8.84 -10.82 3.98
C GLY A 415 -7.69 -10.44 3.03
N HIS A 416 -7.93 -9.58 2.04
CA HIS A 416 -6.94 -9.21 1.02
C HIS A 416 -5.71 -8.56 1.64
N GLU A 417 -4.52 -9.08 1.33
CA GLU A 417 -3.27 -8.52 1.86
C GLU A 417 -2.90 -7.18 1.19
N ILE A 418 -2.52 -6.21 2.01
CA ILE A 418 -2.12 -4.87 1.57
C ILE A 418 -0.73 -4.54 2.12
N CYS A 419 0.18 -4.09 1.25
CA CYS A 419 1.47 -3.52 1.65
C CYS A 419 1.42 -1.99 1.56
N PHE A 420 1.80 -1.31 2.64
CA PHE A 420 2.23 0.09 2.59
C PHE A 420 3.74 0.16 2.79
N VAL A 421 4.46 0.86 1.90
CA VAL A 421 5.93 0.99 1.93
C VAL A 421 6.37 2.46 1.92
N GLY A 422 7.49 2.77 2.59
CA GLY A 422 8.08 4.12 2.57
C GLY A 422 8.65 4.47 1.19
N ASP A 423 8.03 5.45 0.51
CA ASP A 423 8.29 5.86 -0.88
C ASP A 423 9.76 6.23 -1.13
N GLU A 424 10.37 6.98 -0.22
CA GLU A 424 11.71 7.56 -0.37
C GLU A 424 12.80 6.48 -0.43
N ALA A 425 12.57 5.34 0.23
CA ALA A 425 13.42 4.16 0.17
C ALA A 425 12.96 3.20 -0.95
N PHE A 426 11.66 3.12 -1.23
CA PHE A 426 11.12 2.30 -2.31
C PHE A 426 11.71 2.71 -3.66
N ARG A 427 11.75 4.00 -4.00
CA ARG A 427 12.34 4.50 -5.27
C ARG A 427 13.81 4.11 -5.45
N GLN A 428 14.56 3.95 -4.36
CA GLN A 428 15.95 3.49 -4.40
C GLN A 428 16.07 1.96 -4.56
N LEU A 429 15.09 1.21 -4.06
CA LEU A 429 14.96 -0.24 -4.25
C LEU A 429 14.48 -0.60 -5.67
N SER A 430 13.54 0.19 -6.20
CA SER A 430 12.75 -0.08 -7.41
C SER A 430 13.35 0.46 -8.71
N MET A 431 14.58 1.00 -8.66
CA MET A 431 15.31 1.41 -9.86
C MET A 431 15.40 0.25 -10.86
N VAL A 432 15.06 0.54 -12.12
CA VAL A 432 15.12 -0.43 -13.23
C VAL A 432 16.57 -0.87 -13.44
N ASP A 433 16.80 -2.17 -13.38
CA ASP A 433 18.07 -2.80 -13.74
C ASP A 433 18.09 -3.08 -15.26
N PRO A 434 19.00 -2.46 -16.04
CA PRO A 434 19.14 -2.74 -17.47
C PRO A 434 19.39 -4.23 -17.81
N LYS A 435 19.84 -5.01 -16.82
CA LYS A 435 20.10 -6.45 -16.94
C LYS A 435 18.99 -7.34 -16.39
N GLY A 436 17.83 -6.78 -16.00
CA GLY A 436 16.73 -7.56 -15.41
C GLY A 436 16.35 -8.82 -16.20
N ASN A 437 16.32 -8.73 -17.55
CA ASN A 437 16.09 -9.89 -18.41
C ASN A 437 17.26 -10.90 -18.39
N GLU A 438 18.52 -10.43 -18.46
CA GLU A 438 19.71 -11.30 -18.37
C GLU A 438 19.76 -12.07 -17.04
N LEU A 439 19.40 -11.40 -15.94
CA LEU A 439 19.37 -11.97 -14.60
C LEU A 439 18.29 -13.05 -14.47
N LEU A 440 17.06 -12.78 -14.95
CA LEU A 440 15.98 -13.76 -14.96
C LEU A 440 16.30 -14.97 -15.86
N ASP A 441 16.75 -14.72 -17.09
CA ASP A 441 17.05 -15.77 -18.07
C ASP A 441 18.22 -16.66 -17.59
N LYS A 442 19.20 -16.05 -16.90
CA LYS A 442 20.26 -16.79 -16.18
C LYS A 442 19.69 -17.62 -15.03
N ALA A 443 18.88 -17.05 -14.15
CA ALA A 443 18.33 -17.75 -12.98
C ALA A 443 17.42 -18.94 -13.39
N MET A 444 16.67 -18.81 -14.49
CA MET A 444 15.91 -19.92 -15.07
C MET A 444 16.81 -21.01 -15.67
N ALA A 445 17.96 -20.66 -16.27
CA ALA A 445 18.91 -21.64 -16.82
C ALA A 445 19.70 -22.40 -15.72
N GLU A 446 19.99 -21.73 -14.59
CA GLU A 446 20.66 -22.31 -13.42
C GLU A 446 19.71 -23.14 -12.53
N ASP A 447 18.40 -22.92 -12.58
CA ASP A 447 17.40 -23.72 -11.85
C ASP A 447 17.26 -25.14 -12.41
N LYS A 448 17.86 -26.10 -11.72
CA LYS A 448 17.78 -27.53 -12.03
C LYS A 448 16.71 -28.29 -11.22
N SER A 449 15.73 -27.58 -10.66
CA SER A 449 14.66 -28.22 -9.88
C SER A 449 13.86 -29.23 -10.71
N ASP A 450 13.38 -28.88 -11.90
CA ASP A 450 12.56 -29.80 -12.71
C ASP A 450 13.35 -31.04 -13.17
N GLU A 451 14.62 -30.86 -13.57
CA GLU A 451 15.56 -31.96 -13.86
C GLU A 451 15.73 -32.88 -12.62
N TRP A 452 15.85 -32.29 -11.42
CA TRP A 452 16.00 -33.03 -10.16
C TRP A 452 14.71 -33.77 -9.78
N PHE A 453 13.55 -33.13 -9.87
CA PHE A 453 12.25 -33.73 -9.53
C PHE A 453 11.93 -34.90 -10.47
N ALA A 454 12.10 -34.72 -11.78
CA ALA A 454 11.94 -35.77 -12.78
C ALA A 454 12.90 -36.95 -12.53
N LYS A 455 14.18 -36.69 -12.27
CA LYS A 455 15.19 -37.72 -11.99
C LYS A 455 14.88 -38.57 -10.75
N HIS A 456 14.16 -38.02 -9.76
CA HIS A 456 13.74 -38.74 -8.56
C HIS A 456 12.30 -39.29 -8.63
N ASN A 457 11.64 -39.21 -9.80
CA ASN A 457 10.24 -39.57 -10.01
C ASN A 457 9.30 -38.91 -8.99
N LYS A 458 9.49 -37.60 -8.77
CA LYS A 458 8.68 -36.74 -7.91
C LYS A 458 8.13 -35.56 -8.70
N GLN A 459 7.04 -34.98 -8.22
CA GLN A 459 6.56 -33.68 -8.68
C GLN A 459 6.95 -32.59 -7.67
N LYS A 460 7.04 -31.33 -8.13
CA LYS A 460 7.07 -30.15 -7.25
C LYS A 460 5.81 -30.13 -6.37
N ALA A 461 5.88 -29.48 -5.22
CA ALA A 461 4.73 -29.37 -4.33
C ALA A 461 3.62 -28.52 -4.96
N ALA A 462 2.37 -28.98 -4.89
CA ALA A 462 1.21 -28.10 -4.91
C ALA A 462 1.03 -27.51 -3.50
N ALA A 463 0.81 -26.21 -3.42
CA ALA A 463 0.68 -25.47 -2.16
C ALA A 463 -0.77 -25.39 -1.66
#